data_AF-A0A6I7XH77-F1
#
_entry.id   AF-A0A6I7XH77-F1
#
_cell.length_a   1.000
_cell.length_b   1.000
_cell.length_c   1.000
_cell.angle_alpha   90.00
_cell.angle_beta   90.00
_cell.angle_gamma   90.00
#
_symmetry.space_group_name_H-M   'P 1'
#
loop_
_entity.id
_entity.type
_entity.pdbx_description
1 polymer ?
#
loop_
_entity_poly.entity_id
_entity_poly.type
_entity_poly.pdbx_seq_one_letter_code
_entity_poly.pdbx_strand_id
1 'polypeptide(L)'
;MVTTIISSVVAFTTTNIDDIFILLVLFSQVKTGEEDRTFQGKTKMKQLYIVIGQYLGFSVIIFLSIIGSLSSFFIPISWIGLLGFVPIYMGVKGLLSHRSNKSNEVIDNASGSLFKVAAITLANGADNISIYIPMFASQTLGANIVTLIIFFSMIAIWCFISYRLIRAHILAKELEKNCHIIVPIVLIGLGIFILFRSNTIALFY
;
A
#
# COMPACT_ATOMS: atom_id res chain seq x y z
N MET A 1 3.72 -29.20 -1.59
CA MET A 1 3.03 -28.41 -2.62
C MET A 1 1.69 -27.88 -2.11
N VAL A 2 0.73 -28.73 -1.74
CA VAL A 2 -0.55 -28.26 -1.14
C VAL A 2 -0.32 -27.43 0.13
N THR A 3 0.56 -27.89 1.02
CA THR A 3 0.95 -27.13 2.23
C THR A 3 1.52 -25.76 1.90
N THR A 4 2.42 -25.67 0.91
CA THR A 4 2.98 -24.40 0.41
C THR A 4 1.90 -23.46 -0.08
N ILE A 5 0.93 -23.96 -0.88
CA ILE A 5 -0.16 -23.13 -1.40
C ILE A 5 -0.97 -22.54 -0.25
N ILE A 6 -1.38 -23.39 0.70
CA ILE A 6 -2.16 -22.96 1.87
C ILE A 6 -1.37 -21.98 2.72
N SER A 7 -0.11 -22.30 3.04
CA SER A 7 0.73 -21.42 3.86
C SER A 7 0.97 -20.07 3.21
N SER A 8 1.17 -20.02 1.89
CA SER A 8 1.40 -18.77 1.18
C SER A 8 0.14 -17.92 1.09
N VAL A 9 -1.03 -18.54 0.88
CA VAL A 9 -2.32 -17.83 0.95
C VAL A 9 -2.56 -17.28 2.36
N VAL A 10 -2.34 -18.09 3.40
CA VAL A 10 -2.56 -17.68 4.79
C VAL A 10 -1.57 -16.59 5.20
N ALA A 11 -0.29 -16.76 4.89
CA ALA A 11 0.75 -15.77 5.17
C ALA A 11 0.40 -14.44 4.51
N PHE A 12 0.16 -14.44 3.20
CA PHE A 12 -0.18 -13.21 2.48
C PHE A 12 -1.49 -12.59 3.00
N THR A 13 -2.50 -13.39 3.31
CA THR A 13 -3.77 -12.86 3.85
C THR A 13 -3.59 -12.20 5.20
N THR A 14 -2.86 -12.85 6.10
CA THR A 14 -2.67 -12.38 7.47
C THR A 14 -1.81 -11.11 7.49
N THR A 15 -0.81 -11.03 6.63
CA THR A 15 0.12 -9.89 6.58
C THR A 15 -0.41 -8.68 5.82
N ASN A 16 -1.39 -8.85 4.93
CA ASN A 16 -1.82 -7.78 4.02
C ASN A 16 -3.31 -7.45 4.15
N ILE A 17 -4.02 -7.91 5.18
CA ILE A 17 -5.45 -7.62 5.32
C ILE A 17 -5.73 -6.13 5.45
N ASP A 18 -4.80 -5.40 6.06
CA ASP A 18 -4.78 -3.95 6.25
C ASP A 18 -4.58 -3.17 4.93
N ASP A 19 -3.90 -3.75 3.93
CA ASP A 19 -3.76 -3.14 2.60
C ASP A 19 -5.12 -2.83 1.95
N ILE A 20 -6.17 -3.61 2.25
CA ILE A 20 -7.53 -3.34 1.74
C ILE A 20 -7.95 -1.92 2.11
N PHE A 21 -7.62 -1.48 3.33
CA PHE A 21 -7.98 -0.15 3.80
C PHE A 21 -7.22 0.94 3.06
N ILE A 22 -5.92 0.74 2.82
CA ILE A 22 -5.10 1.67 2.05
C ILE A 22 -5.59 1.75 0.61
N LEU A 23 -5.86 0.61 -0.02
CA LEU A 23 -6.39 0.54 -1.37
C LEU A 23 -7.76 1.22 -1.46
N LEU A 24 -8.64 1.03 -0.47
CA LEU A 24 -9.91 1.75 -0.38
C LEU A 24 -9.72 3.26 -0.36
N VAL A 25 -8.78 3.74 0.46
CA VAL A 25 -8.43 5.16 0.56
C VAL A 25 -7.88 5.69 -0.76
N LEU A 26 -6.98 4.95 -1.41
CA LEU A 26 -6.38 5.34 -2.69
C LEU A 26 -7.41 5.36 -3.83
N PHE A 27 -8.27 4.35 -3.92
CA PHE A 27 -9.34 4.32 -4.91
C PHE A 27 -10.40 5.40 -4.64
N SER A 28 -10.66 5.74 -3.38
CA SER A 28 -11.57 6.83 -3.00
C SER A 28 -11.06 8.19 -3.47
N GLN A 29 -9.75 8.49 -3.30
CA GLN A 29 -9.16 9.74 -3.79
C GLN A 29 -9.29 9.93 -5.30
N VAL A 30 -9.23 8.83 -6.06
CA VAL A 30 -9.44 8.87 -7.52
C VAL A 30 -10.90 9.15 -7.87
N LYS A 31 -11.86 8.63 -7.08
CA LYS A 31 -13.29 8.82 -7.29
C LYS A 31 -13.78 10.23 -6.90
N THR A 32 -13.25 10.81 -5.83
CA THR A 32 -13.66 12.17 -5.41
C THR A 32 -13.17 13.26 -6.38
N GLY A 33 -12.09 13.03 -7.13
CA GLY A 33 -11.66 13.91 -8.22
C GLY A 33 -12.50 13.81 -9.51
N GLU A 34 -13.62 13.07 -9.49
CA GLU A 34 -14.46 12.74 -10.65
C GLU A 34 -15.61 13.75 -10.88
N GLU A 35 -15.75 14.80 -10.05
CA GLU A 35 -16.82 15.81 -10.22
C GLU A 35 -16.72 16.63 -11.53
N ASP A 36 -15.56 16.67 -12.20
CA ASP A 36 -15.41 17.30 -13.51
C ASP A 36 -15.55 16.29 -14.67
N ARG A 37 -16.69 16.36 -15.36
CA ARG A 37 -17.16 15.40 -16.39
C ARG A 37 -16.28 15.26 -17.65
N THR A 38 -15.22 16.05 -17.79
CA THR A 38 -14.28 15.99 -18.94
C THR A 38 -13.14 14.97 -18.75
N PHE A 39 -13.10 14.25 -17.62
CA PHE A 39 -11.93 13.50 -17.14
C PHE A 39 -12.03 11.96 -17.17
N GLN A 40 -13.10 11.39 -17.74
CA GLN A 40 -13.42 9.95 -17.64
C GLN A 40 -12.31 9.00 -18.16
N GLY A 41 -11.53 9.41 -19.16
CA GLY A 41 -10.38 8.65 -19.68
C GLY A 41 -9.17 8.62 -18.74
N LYS A 42 -8.96 9.68 -17.96
CA LYS A 42 -7.85 9.77 -16.99
C LYS A 42 -8.14 8.99 -15.70
N THR A 43 -9.40 8.74 -15.37
CA THR A 43 -9.79 7.94 -14.18
C THR A 43 -9.32 6.49 -14.26
N LYS A 44 -9.49 5.82 -15.40
CA LYS A 44 -8.98 4.45 -15.60
C LYS A 44 -7.45 4.39 -15.51
N MET A 45 -6.75 5.41 -16.01
CA MET A 45 -5.30 5.52 -15.91
C MET A 45 -4.84 5.69 -14.46
N LYS A 46 -5.53 6.51 -13.67
CA LYS A 46 -5.24 6.67 -12.23
C LYS A 46 -5.47 5.37 -11.44
N GLN A 47 -6.54 4.64 -11.74
CA GLN A 47 -6.78 3.31 -11.15
C GLN A 47 -5.68 2.32 -11.52
N LEU A 48 -5.20 2.35 -12.77
CA LEU A 48 -4.08 1.51 -13.21
C LEU A 48 -2.78 1.88 -12.49
N TYR A 49 -2.54 3.16 -12.20
CA TYR A 49 -1.38 3.58 -11.40
C TYR A 49 -1.44 3.06 -9.96
N ILE A 50 -2.63 2.91 -9.37
CA ILE A 50 -2.76 2.27 -8.06
C ILE A 50 -2.32 0.81 -8.14
N VAL A 51 -2.82 0.07 -9.13
CA VAL A 51 -2.48 -1.34 -9.30
C VAL A 51 -0.98 -1.51 -9.59
N ILE A 52 -0.42 -0.78 -10.55
CA ILE A 52 1.01 -0.87 -10.90
C ILE A 52 1.86 -0.45 -9.70
N GLY A 53 1.49 0.61 -8.99
CA GLY A 53 2.18 1.04 -7.77
C GLY A 53 2.20 -0.05 -6.70
N GLN A 54 1.08 -0.76 -6.50
CA GLN A 54 1.01 -1.88 -5.56
C GLN A 54 1.96 -3.02 -5.97
N TYR A 55 1.97 -3.39 -7.25
CA TYR A 55 2.90 -4.40 -7.76
C TYR A 55 4.37 -3.98 -7.58
N LEU A 56 4.70 -2.71 -7.83
CA LEU A 56 6.05 -2.18 -7.63
C LEU A 56 6.45 -2.21 -6.15
N GLY A 57 5.60 -1.73 -5.24
CA GLY A 57 5.87 -1.74 -3.81
C GLY A 57 6.06 -3.15 -3.27
N PHE A 58 5.16 -4.09 -3.62
CA PHE A 58 5.30 -5.50 -3.24
C PHE A 58 6.52 -6.17 -3.84
N SER A 59 6.89 -5.83 -5.07
CA SER A 59 8.11 -6.38 -5.68
C SER A 59 9.33 -6.02 -4.85
N VAL A 60 9.40 -4.80 -4.31
CA VAL A 60 10.49 -4.39 -3.41
C VAL A 60 10.43 -5.16 -2.09
N ILE A 61 9.26 -5.31 -1.46
CA ILE A 61 9.09 -6.10 -0.22
C ILE A 61 9.56 -7.54 -0.43
N ILE A 62 9.09 -8.19 -1.50
CA ILE A 62 9.43 -9.57 -1.84
C ILE A 62 10.92 -9.70 -2.15
N PHE A 63 11.49 -8.77 -2.92
CA PHE A 63 12.90 -8.77 -3.26
C PHE A 63 13.79 -8.67 -2.02
N LEU A 64 13.47 -7.74 -1.11
CA LEU A 64 14.16 -7.62 0.19
C LEU A 64 13.99 -8.88 1.03
N SER A 65 12.83 -9.53 0.98
CA SER A 65 12.58 -10.78 1.71
C SER A 65 13.40 -11.95 1.17
N ILE A 66 13.56 -12.06 -0.15
CA ILE A 66 14.40 -13.09 -0.79
C ILE A 66 15.88 -12.82 -0.51
N ILE A 67 16.32 -11.57 -0.60
CA ILE A 67 17.70 -11.22 -0.24
C ILE A 67 17.95 -11.53 1.24
N GLY A 68 17.02 -11.14 2.11
CA GLY A 68 17.11 -11.41 3.55
C GLY A 68 17.04 -12.90 3.90
N SER A 69 16.41 -13.74 3.06
CA SER A 69 16.41 -15.19 3.27
C SER A 69 17.72 -15.87 2.84
N LEU A 70 18.45 -15.27 1.89
CA LEU A 70 19.73 -15.78 1.38
C LEU A 70 20.94 -15.24 2.13
N SER A 71 20.82 -14.06 2.73
CA SER A 71 21.92 -13.36 3.40
C SER A 71 21.76 -13.47 4.92
N SER A 72 22.88 -13.52 5.66
CA SER A 72 22.86 -13.23 7.11
C SER A 72 22.64 -11.74 7.40
N PHE A 73 22.19 -10.96 6.41
CA PHE A 73 22.03 -9.52 6.50
C PHE A 73 20.70 -9.19 7.18
N PHE A 74 20.78 -8.82 8.45
CA PHE A 74 19.64 -8.31 9.20
C PHE A 74 19.37 -6.86 8.77
N ILE A 75 18.32 -6.65 7.97
CA ILE A 75 17.82 -5.30 7.69
C ILE A 75 17.14 -4.78 8.97
N PRO A 76 17.60 -3.68 9.59
CA PRO A 76 16.94 -3.14 10.78
C PRO A 76 15.55 -2.64 10.40
N ILE A 77 14.52 -3.24 10.99
CA ILE A 77 13.10 -2.90 10.77
C ILE A 77 12.83 -1.41 11.03
N SER A 78 13.61 -0.79 11.92
CA SER A 78 13.53 0.62 12.29
C SER A 78 13.76 1.59 11.12
N TRP A 79 14.58 1.22 10.13
CA TRP A 79 14.82 2.03 8.93
C TRP A 79 13.62 2.01 7.99
N ILE A 80 12.90 0.89 7.95
CA ILE A 80 11.73 0.72 7.09
C ILE A 80 10.56 1.53 7.63
N GLY A 81 10.44 1.66 8.96
CA GLY A 81 9.41 2.50 9.57
C GLY A 81 9.50 3.99 9.26
N LEU A 82 10.66 4.51 8.80
CA LEU A 82 10.77 5.88 8.30
C LEU A 82 9.82 6.14 7.12
N LEU A 83 9.43 5.10 6.38
CA LEU A 83 8.44 5.23 5.32
C LEU A 83 7.06 5.65 5.84
N GLY A 84 6.77 5.50 7.14
CA GLY A 84 5.57 6.04 7.79
C GLY A 84 5.42 7.56 7.66
N PHE A 85 6.51 8.30 7.39
CA PHE A 85 6.43 9.73 7.06
C PHE A 85 5.71 10.00 5.73
N VAL A 86 5.71 9.07 4.77
CA VAL A 86 5.03 9.22 3.47
C VAL A 86 3.51 9.36 3.65
N PRO A 87 2.80 8.42 4.31
CA PRO A 87 1.37 8.57 4.55
C PRO A 87 1.05 9.75 5.48
N ILE A 88 1.90 10.08 6.47
CA ILE A 88 1.72 11.30 7.29
C ILE A 88 1.74 12.55 6.43
N TYR A 89 2.78 12.73 5.62
CA TYR A 89 2.91 13.89 4.73
C TYR A 89 1.71 14.02 3.79
N MET A 90 1.27 12.89 3.23
CA MET A 90 0.09 12.86 2.37
C MET A 90 -1.19 13.26 3.09
N GLY A 91 -1.41 12.76 4.30
CA GLY A 91 -2.59 13.12 5.07
C GLY A 91 -2.58 14.59 5.48
N VAL A 92 -1.45 15.12 5.97
CA VAL A 92 -1.30 16.54 6.30
C VAL A 92 -1.57 17.42 5.07
N LYS A 93 -0.96 17.09 3.93
CA LYS A 93 -1.20 17.81 2.67
C LYS A 93 -2.66 17.74 2.22
N GLY A 94 -3.31 16.59 2.39
CA GLY A 94 -4.73 16.40 2.08
C GLY A 94 -5.63 17.33 2.90
N LEU A 95 -5.36 17.46 4.19
CA LEU A 95 -6.12 18.34 5.10
C LEU A 95 -5.89 19.83 4.78
N LEU A 96 -4.66 20.21 4.45
CA LEU A 96 -4.30 21.59 4.11
C LEU A 96 -4.82 22.03 2.74
N SER A 97 -4.86 21.11 1.76
CA SER A 97 -5.35 21.41 0.41
C SER A 97 -6.83 21.76 0.36
N HIS A 98 -7.62 21.32 1.35
CA HIS A 98 -9.04 21.68 1.45
C HIS A 98 -9.25 23.14 1.89
N ARG A 99 -8.22 23.79 2.47
CA ARG A 99 -8.28 25.18 2.95
C ARG A 99 -7.76 26.20 1.93
N SER A 100 -7.03 25.74 0.90
CA SER A 100 -6.43 26.60 -0.12
C SER A 100 -7.08 26.32 -1.47
N ASN A 101 -8.04 27.17 -1.88
CA ASN A 101 -8.58 27.21 -3.24
C ASN A 101 -7.54 27.80 -4.22
N LYS A 102 -6.40 27.11 -4.35
CA LYS A 102 -5.44 27.37 -5.42
C LYS A 102 -4.65 26.12 -5.74
N SER A 103 -5.06 25.53 -6.86
CA SER A 103 -4.20 24.86 -7.84
C SER A 103 -2.74 24.77 -7.44
N ASN A 104 -2.36 23.62 -6.91
CA ASN A 104 -1.01 23.13 -7.05
C ASN A 104 -1.10 21.81 -7.78
N GLU A 105 -1.35 21.91 -9.09
CA GLU A 105 -0.81 20.98 -10.08
C GLU A 105 0.72 20.98 -9.95
N VAL A 106 1.23 20.39 -8.87
CA VAL A 106 2.62 19.94 -8.84
C VAL A 106 2.61 18.65 -9.64
N ILE A 107 2.57 18.83 -10.96
CA ILE A 107 2.92 17.85 -11.99
C ILE A 107 2.46 16.43 -11.62
N ASP A 108 1.18 16.14 -11.86
CA ASP A 108 0.59 14.79 -11.77
C ASP A 108 1.11 13.94 -12.95
N ASN A 109 2.44 13.80 -13.05
CA ASN A 109 3.07 12.89 -13.98
C ASN A 109 2.77 11.47 -13.51
N ALA A 110 2.50 10.57 -14.46
CA ALA A 110 2.25 9.14 -14.22
C ALA A 110 3.21 8.54 -13.17
N SER A 111 4.50 8.85 -13.30
CA SER A 111 5.56 8.40 -12.42
C SER A 111 5.42 8.87 -10.96
N GLY A 112 4.91 10.09 -10.73
CA GLY A 112 4.71 10.63 -9.39
C GLY A 112 3.57 9.93 -8.65
N SER A 113 2.46 9.66 -9.35
CA SER A 113 1.35 8.89 -8.80
C SER A 113 1.74 7.43 -8.54
N LEU A 114 2.52 6.81 -9.44
CA LEU A 114 3.03 5.45 -9.29
C LEU A 114 3.97 5.32 -8.09
N PHE A 115 4.96 6.21 -8.01
CA PHE A 115 5.93 6.21 -6.92
C PHE A 115 5.27 6.44 -5.57
N LYS A 116 4.30 7.38 -5.53
CA LYS A 116 3.50 7.63 -4.34
C LYS A 116 2.80 6.36 -3.84
N VAL A 117 2.11 5.65 -4.73
CA VAL A 117 1.42 4.40 -4.34
C VAL A 117 2.45 3.35 -3.90
N ALA A 118 3.49 3.10 -4.69
CA ALA A 118 4.53 2.13 -4.34
C ALA A 118 5.21 2.44 -2.99
N ALA A 119 5.45 3.71 -2.69
CA ALA A 119 6.02 4.13 -1.41
C ALA A 119 5.08 3.88 -0.23
N ILE A 120 3.77 4.12 -0.39
CA ILE A 120 2.78 3.78 0.65
C ILE A 120 2.69 2.26 0.83
N THR A 121 2.64 1.50 -0.25
CA THR A 121 2.63 0.04 -0.21
C THR A 121 3.85 -0.50 0.51
N LEU A 122 5.04 0.01 0.17
CA LEU A 122 6.29 -0.37 0.82
C LEU A 122 6.30 0.04 2.30
N ALA A 123 5.77 1.23 2.63
CA ALA A 123 5.65 1.70 4.01
C ALA A 123 4.76 0.79 4.84
N ASN A 124 3.62 0.38 4.27
CA ASN A 124 2.65 -0.44 4.96
C ASN A 124 3.13 -1.88 5.12
N GLY A 125 3.52 -2.51 4.00
CA GLY A 125 3.95 -3.92 4.00
C GLY A 125 5.42 -4.13 4.40
N ALA A 126 6.04 -3.12 5.00
CA ALA A 126 7.40 -3.15 5.53
C ALA A 126 7.63 -4.28 6.55
N ASP A 127 6.67 -4.46 7.44
CA ASP A 127 6.66 -5.45 8.50
C ASP A 127 6.46 -6.88 7.97
N ASN A 128 5.87 -7.03 6.79
CA ASN A 128 5.66 -8.33 6.13
C ASN A 128 6.98 -9.05 5.83
N ILE A 129 8.06 -8.29 5.64
CA ILE A 129 9.41 -8.81 5.43
C ILE A 129 9.81 -9.78 6.55
N SER A 130 9.43 -9.48 7.81
CA SER A 130 9.76 -10.32 8.97
C SER A 130 9.13 -11.72 8.93
N ILE A 131 7.98 -11.85 8.26
CA ILE A 131 7.27 -13.13 8.08
C ILE A 131 7.76 -13.81 6.80
N TYR A 132 8.04 -13.04 5.75
CA TYR A 132 8.43 -13.57 4.45
C TYR A 132 9.86 -14.10 4.42
N ILE A 133 10.82 -13.47 5.11
CA ILE A 133 12.21 -13.97 5.20
C ILE A 133 12.26 -15.43 5.68
N PRO A 134 11.76 -15.79 6.88
CA PRO A 134 11.83 -17.17 7.36
C PRO A 134 11.00 -18.12 6.50
N MET A 135 9.90 -17.64 5.90
CA MET A 135 9.09 -18.44 4.99
C MET A 135 9.89 -18.82 3.72
N PHE A 136 10.55 -17.87 3.08
CA PHE A 136 11.38 -18.14 1.90
C PHE A 136 12.66 -18.93 2.23
N ALA A 137 13.22 -18.75 3.43
CA ALA A 137 14.39 -19.50 3.90
C ALA A 137 14.08 -20.98 4.20
N SER A 138 12.86 -21.27 4.65
CA SER A 138 12.41 -22.63 5.00
C SER A 138 11.87 -23.45 3.82
N GLN A 139 11.74 -22.84 2.64
CA GLN A 139 11.12 -23.43 1.45
C GLN A 139 12.17 -23.79 0.38
N THR A 140 11.87 -24.78 -0.46
CA THR A 140 12.69 -25.08 -1.63
C THR A 140 12.50 -24.02 -2.71
N LEU A 141 13.45 -23.91 -3.66
CA LEU A 141 13.36 -22.94 -4.76
C LEU A 141 12.07 -23.09 -5.59
N GLY A 142 11.63 -24.33 -5.85
CA GLY A 142 10.36 -24.60 -6.53
C GLY A 142 9.14 -24.12 -5.73
N ALA A 143 9.16 -24.29 -4.39
CA ALA A 143 8.11 -23.79 -3.52
C ALA A 143 8.10 -22.24 -3.47
N ASN A 144 9.27 -21.61 -3.47
CA ASN A 144 9.38 -20.14 -3.54
C ASN A 144 8.75 -19.58 -4.82
N ILE A 145 8.95 -20.22 -5.98
CA ILE A 145 8.30 -19.82 -7.24
C ILE A 145 6.78 -19.90 -7.13
N VAL A 146 6.24 -20.98 -6.55
CA VAL A 146 4.80 -21.12 -6.33
C VAL A 146 4.28 -20.03 -5.40
N THR A 147 4.99 -19.75 -4.31
CA THR A 147 4.68 -18.66 -3.37
C THR A 147 4.62 -17.30 -4.08
N LEU A 148 5.59 -17.00 -4.95
CA LEU A 148 5.61 -15.75 -5.71
C LEU A 148 4.38 -15.60 -6.61
N ILE A 149 4.03 -16.67 -7.35
CA ILE A 149 2.83 -16.67 -8.21
C ILE A 149 1.58 -16.38 -7.39
N ILE A 150 1.46 -17.00 -6.20
CA ILE A 150 0.33 -16.78 -5.29
C ILE A 150 0.31 -15.33 -4.79
N PHE A 151 1.42 -14.81 -4.30
CA PHE A 151 1.51 -13.43 -3.78
C PHE A 151 1.11 -12.42 -4.86
N PHE A 152 1.67 -12.53 -6.06
CA PHE A 152 1.36 -11.62 -7.16
C PHE A 152 -0.08 -11.77 -7.68
N SER A 153 -0.65 -12.97 -7.62
CA SER A 153 -2.07 -13.19 -7.94
C SER A 153 -2.99 -12.61 -6.86
N MET A 154 -2.59 -12.72 -5.59
CA MET A 154 -3.31 -12.15 -4.47
C MET A 154 -3.34 -10.62 -4.53
N ILE A 155 -2.27 -9.93 -4.91
CA ILE A 155 -2.31 -8.47 -5.12
C ILE A 155 -3.47 -8.05 -6.05
N ALA A 156 -3.70 -8.77 -7.15
CA ALA A 156 -4.83 -8.51 -8.04
C ALA A 156 -6.18 -8.70 -7.33
N ILE A 157 -6.31 -9.74 -6.50
CA ILE A 157 -7.52 -10.02 -5.71
C ILE A 157 -7.79 -8.87 -4.73
N TRP A 158 -6.79 -8.39 -3.98
CA TRP A 158 -6.93 -7.25 -3.06
C TRP A 158 -7.34 -5.97 -3.78
N CYS A 159 -6.70 -5.67 -4.91
CA CYS A 159 -7.06 -4.53 -5.74
C CYS A 159 -8.51 -4.63 -6.23
N PHE A 160 -8.93 -5.81 -6.69
CA PHE A 160 -10.30 -6.05 -7.15
C PHE A 160 -11.32 -5.94 -6.02
N ILE A 161 -11.06 -6.53 -4.85
CA ILE A 161 -11.92 -6.44 -3.66
C ILE A 161 -12.09 -4.98 -3.25
N SER A 162 -10.98 -4.25 -3.11
CA SER A 162 -11.00 -2.84 -2.69
C SER A 162 -11.77 -1.97 -3.69
N TYR A 163 -11.57 -2.20 -4.98
CA TYR A 163 -12.31 -1.53 -6.06
C TYR A 163 -13.80 -1.87 -6.07
N ARG A 164 -14.19 -3.11 -5.73
CA ARG A 164 -15.60 -3.49 -5.59
C ARG A 164 -16.23 -2.85 -4.36
N LEU A 165 -15.52 -2.83 -3.23
CA LEU A 165 -15.98 -2.27 -1.97
C LEU A 165 -16.23 -0.76 -2.08
N ILE A 166 -15.37 0.01 -2.74
CA ILE A 166 -15.58 1.46 -2.94
C ILE A 166 -16.78 1.77 -3.86
N ARG A 167 -17.21 0.81 -4.68
CA ARG A 167 -18.42 0.91 -5.53
C ARG A 167 -19.69 0.44 -4.83
N ALA A 168 -19.59 -0.21 -3.67
CA ALA A 168 -20.75 -0.59 -2.89
C ALA A 168 -21.44 0.67 -2.35
N HIS A 169 -22.76 0.75 -2.54
CA HIS A 169 -23.55 1.98 -2.32
C HIS A 169 -23.44 2.56 -0.90
N ILE A 170 -23.24 1.70 0.10
CA ILE A 170 -23.14 2.08 1.52
C ILE A 170 -21.80 2.78 1.82
N LEU A 171 -20.67 2.20 1.37
CA LEU A 171 -19.36 2.82 1.55
C LEU A 171 -19.22 4.09 0.70
N ALA A 172 -19.75 4.07 -0.52
CA ALA A 172 -19.69 5.22 -1.42
C ALA A 172 -20.32 6.47 -0.77
N LYS A 173 -21.49 6.36 -0.14
CA LYS A 173 -22.23 7.51 0.39
C LYS A 173 -21.55 8.15 1.61
N GLU A 174 -21.04 7.34 2.55
CA GLU A 174 -20.42 7.86 3.77
C GLU A 174 -18.97 8.33 3.52
N LEU A 175 -18.21 7.59 2.69
CA LEU A 175 -16.90 8.05 2.26
C LEU A 175 -17.03 9.30 1.39
N GLU A 176 -17.89 9.39 0.38
CA GLU A 176 -17.95 10.58 -0.48
C GLU A 176 -18.25 11.87 0.29
N LYS A 177 -19.11 11.80 1.32
CA LYS A 177 -19.46 12.98 2.13
C LYS A 177 -18.28 13.50 2.97
N ASN A 178 -17.47 12.60 3.54
CA ASN A 178 -16.45 12.93 4.54
C ASN A 178 -15.01 12.56 4.11
N CYS A 179 -14.80 12.06 2.88
CA CYS A 179 -13.53 11.51 2.40
C CYS A 179 -12.39 12.52 2.53
N HIS A 180 -12.66 13.79 2.21
CA HIS A 180 -11.69 14.88 2.31
C HIS A 180 -11.13 15.10 3.73
N ILE A 181 -11.78 14.57 4.78
CA ILE A 181 -11.31 14.59 6.17
C ILE A 181 -10.88 13.19 6.62
N ILE A 182 -11.70 12.17 6.37
CA ILE A 182 -11.46 10.79 6.84
C ILE A 182 -10.16 10.24 6.25
N VAL A 183 -9.94 10.39 4.94
CA VAL A 183 -8.75 9.85 4.26
C VAL A 183 -7.46 10.44 4.82
N PRO A 184 -7.33 11.78 4.93
CA PRO A 184 -6.19 12.41 5.59
C PRO A 184 -5.90 11.91 7.01
N ILE A 185 -6.92 11.83 7.85
CA ILE A 185 -6.78 11.42 9.26
C ILE A 185 -6.32 9.97 9.34
N VAL A 186 -6.90 9.10 8.52
CA VAL A 186 -6.50 7.69 8.41
C VAL A 186 -5.05 7.55 8.00
N LEU A 187 -4.59 8.29 6.98
CA LEU A 187 -3.20 8.22 6.52
C LEU A 187 -2.22 8.72 7.58
N ILE A 188 -2.58 9.78 8.32
CA ILE A 188 -1.78 10.26 9.45
C ILE A 188 -1.72 9.20 10.55
N GLY A 189 -2.87 8.64 10.94
CA GLY A 189 -2.94 7.60 11.96
C GLY A 189 -2.14 6.36 11.59
N LEU A 190 -2.25 5.90 10.34
CA LEU A 190 -1.48 4.78 9.81
C LEU A 190 0.03 5.05 9.86
N GLY A 191 0.47 6.21 9.38
CA GLY A 191 1.90 6.53 9.38
C GLY A 191 2.48 6.69 10.78
N ILE A 192 1.72 7.26 11.72
CA ILE A 192 2.09 7.30 13.14
C ILE A 192 2.20 5.89 13.70
N PHE A 193 1.22 5.03 13.42
CA PHE A 193 1.23 3.63 13.84
C PHE A 193 2.46 2.88 13.33
N ILE A 194 2.83 3.05 12.06
CA ILE A 194 4.03 2.45 11.46
C ILE A 194 5.30 2.91 12.18
N LEU A 195 5.42 4.22 12.49
CA LEU A 195 6.58 4.77 13.19
C LEU A 195 6.75 4.20 14.60
N PHE A 196 5.66 4.06 15.36
CA PHE A 196 5.68 3.46 16.70
C PHE A 196 6.01 1.97 16.64
N ARG A 197 5.32 1.22 15.77
CA ARG A 197 5.47 -0.23 15.67
C ARG A 197 6.86 -0.65 15.22
N SER A 198 7.46 0.11 14.31
CA SER A 198 8.81 -0.16 13.79
C SER A 198 9.92 0.26 14.75
N ASN A 199 9.58 0.82 15.92
CA ASN A 199 10.52 1.42 16.86
C ASN A 199 11.43 2.48 16.20
N THR A 200 10.94 3.16 15.16
CA THR A 200 11.71 4.14 14.39
C THR A 200 12.04 5.37 15.22
N ILE A 201 11.19 5.69 16.20
CA ILE A 201 11.39 6.85 17.08
C ILE A 201 12.70 6.71 17.86
N ALA A 202 13.12 5.46 18.19
CA ALA A 202 14.38 5.17 18.86
C ALA A 202 15.64 5.38 18.00
N LEU A 203 15.51 5.68 16.70
CA LEU A 203 16.65 6.12 15.89
C LEU A 203 17.02 7.59 16.14
N PHE A 204 16.13 8.36 16.76
CA PHE A 204 16.30 9.81 16.95
C PHE A 204 16.75 10.21 18.36
N TYR A 205 16.96 9.27 19.27
CA TYR A 205 17.46 9.52 20.63
C TYR A 205 18.44 8.45 21.10
#